data_AF-A0A7C7KS93-F1
#
_entry.id   AF-A0A7C7KS93-F1
#
_cell.length_a   1.000
_cell.length_b   1.000
_cell.length_c   1.000
_cell.angle_alpha   90.00
_cell.angle_beta   90.00
_cell.angle_gamma   90.00
#
_symmetry.space_group_name_H-M   'P 1'
#
loop_
_entity.id
_entity.type
_entity.pdbx_description
1 polymer ?
#
loop_
_entity_poly.entity_id
_entity_poly.type
_entity_poly.pdbx_seq_one_letter_code
_entity_poly.pdbx_strand_id
1 'polypeptide(L)' 'EIIELPQNKHPFFIGVQFHPEFKSRPLSPHPLFSAFVGAAKERTCI' A
#
# COMPACT_ATOMS: atom_id res chain seq x y z
N GLU A 1 -12.58 5.24 -6.29
CA GLU A 1 -12.50 5.95 -5.00
C GLU A 1 -11.35 5.38 -4.18
N ILE A 2 -10.66 6.22 -3.40
CA ILE A 2 -9.55 5.85 -2.51
C ILE A 2 -9.90 6.39 -1.12
N ILE A 3 -9.70 5.58 -0.10
CA ILE A 3 -9.81 5.97 1.31
C ILE A 3 -8.46 5.79 1.99
N GLU A 4 -8.07 6.77 2.79
CA GLU A 4 -6.88 6.72 3.63
C GLU A 4 -7.24 7.09 5.08
N LEU A 5 -6.54 6.51 6.05
CA LEU A 5 -6.65 6.95 7.44
C LEU A 5 -5.47 7.85 7.81
N PRO A 6 -5.66 8.75 8.78
CA PRO A 6 -4.57 9.53 9.35
C PRO A 6 -3.43 8.64 9.87
N GLN A 7 -2.18 9.03 9.58
CA GLN A 7 -0.98 8.27 9.98
C GLN A 7 -0.86 8.08 11.50
N ASN A 8 -1.40 9.00 12.29
CA ASN A 8 -1.42 8.90 13.76
C ASN A 8 -2.35 7.78 14.28
N LYS A 9 -3.30 7.29 13.47
CA LYS A 9 -4.20 6.17 13.82
C LYS A 9 -3.66 4.85 13.29
N HIS A 10 -3.14 4.85 12.07
CA HIS A 10 -2.55 3.66 11.47
C HIS A 10 -1.39 4.04 10.54
N PRO A 11 -0.21 3.41 10.66
CA PRO A 11 0.99 3.82 9.91
C PRO A 11 0.83 3.65 8.39
N PHE A 12 0.04 2.68 7.94
CA PHE A 12 -0.30 2.52 6.53
C PHE A 12 -1.70 1.96 6.37
N PHE A 13 -2.67 2.78 5.96
CA PHE A 13 -4.04 2.33 5.70
C PHE A 13 -4.54 2.97 4.42
N ILE A 14 -4.77 2.14 3.40
CA ILE A 14 -5.30 2.55 2.11
C ILE A 14 -6.34 1.52 1.67
N GLY A 15 -7.53 1.98 1.31
CA GLY A 15 -8.57 1.18 0.64
C GLY A 15 -8.83 1.74 -0.75
N VAL A 16 -8.96 0.87 -1.74
CA VAL A 16 -9.27 1.25 -3.12
C VAL A 16 -10.43 0.41 -3.63
N GLN A 17 -11.35 1.06 -4.35
CA GLN A 17 -12.50 0.37 -4.94
C GLN A 17 -12.21 -0.20 -6.34
N PHE A 18 -11.15 0.27 -6.99
CA PHE A 18 -10.69 -0.26 -8.28
C PHE A 18 -9.68 -1.38 -8.06
N HIS A 19 -9.38 -2.12 -9.14
CA HIS A 19 -8.45 -3.26 -9.13
C HIS A 19 -7.02 -2.84 -9.57
N PRO A 20 -6.16 -2.31 -8.68
CA PRO A 20 -4.77 -1.97 -9.01
C PRO A 20 -3.92 -3.19 -9.38
N GLU A 21 -4.35 -4.39 -9.00
CA GLU A 21 -3.70 -5.66 -9.32
C GLU A 21 -3.58 -5.89 -10.84
N PHE A 22 -4.60 -5.49 -11.61
CA PHE A 22 -4.59 -5.66 -13.06
C PHE A 22 -3.62 -4.70 -13.77
N LYS A 23 -3.20 -3.63 -13.10
CA LYS A 23 -2.21 -2.67 -13.60
C LYS A 23 -0.80 -2.95 -13.09
N SER A 24 -0.63 -3.88 -12.15
CA SER A 24 0.68 -4.24 -11.59
C SER A 24 1.40 -5.21 -12.52
N ARG A 25 2.69 -4.99 -12.77
CA ARG A 25 3.55 -5.87 -13.58
C ARG A 25 4.79 -6.29 -12.77
N PRO A 26 5.39 -7.47 -13.02
CA PRO A 26 6.56 -7.93 -12.27
C PRO A 26 7.75 -6.95 -12.28
N LEU A 27 8.01 -6.31 -13.43
CA LEU A 27 9.09 -5.32 -13.60
C LEU A 27 8.66 -3.88 -13.26
N SER A 28 7.38 -3.65 -13.01
CA SER A 28 6.82 -2.34 -12.70
C SER A 28 5.63 -2.53 -11.74
N PRO A 29 5.91 -2.83 -10.46
CA PRO A 29 4.87 -3.04 -9.48
C PRO A 29 4.06 -1.76 -9.28
N HIS A 30 2.75 -1.89 -9.09
CA HIS A 30 1.92 -0.73 -8.82
C HIS A 30 2.37 -0.06 -7.50
N PRO A 31 2.49 1.28 -7.44
CA PRO A 31 3.02 1.99 -6.27
C PRO A 31 2.35 1.61 -4.94
N LEU A 32 1.04 1.33 -4.97
CA LEU A 32 0.26 0.91 -3.81
C LEU A 32 0.80 -0.39 -3.17
N PHE A 33 1.21 -1.38 -3.98
CA PHE A 33 1.78 -2.62 -3.45
C PHE A 33 3.21 -2.40 -2.94
N SER A 34 4.02 -1.61 -3.65
CA SER A 34 5.38 -1.29 -3.20
C SER A 34 5.38 -0.54 -1.86
N ALA A 35 4.46 0.41 -1.69
CA ALA A 35 4.30 1.16 -0.45
C ALA A 35 3.79 0.28 0.70
N PHE A 36 2.84 -0.63 0.42
CA PHE A 36 2.35 -1.59 1.42
C PHE A 36 3.47 -2.51 1.93
N VAL A 37 4.29 -3.07 1.03
CA VAL A 37 5.42 -3.92 1.42
C VAL A 37 6.49 -3.12 2.16
N GLY A 38 6.75 -1.87 1.75
CA GLY A 38 7.66 -0.98 2.46
C GLY A 38 7.22 -0.72 3.90
N ALA A 39 5.94 -0.37 4.10
CA ALA A 39 5.36 -0.16 5.43
C ALA A 39 5.37 -1.44 6.28
N ALA A 40 5.12 -2.61 5.67
CA ALA A 40 5.21 -3.90 6.35
C ALA A 40 6.65 -4.19 6.82
N LYS A 41 7.65 -3.94 5.97
CA LYS A 41 9.07 -4.09 6.31
C LYS A 41 9.46 -3.18 7.48
N GLU A 42 9.06 -1.91 7.44
CA GLU A 42 9.35 -0.94 8.50
C GLU A 42 8.73 -1.37 9.84
N ARG A 43 7.53 -1.96 9.81
CA ARG A 43 6.88 -2.50 11.02
C ARG A 43 7.52 -3.78 11.56
N THR A 44 8.13 -4.61 10.71
CA THR A 44 8.74 -5.90 11.11
C THR A 44 10.18 -5.76 11.59
N CYS A 45 10.88 -4.67 11.28
CA CYS A 45 12.17 -4.36 11.89
C CYS A 45 11.96 -3.92 13.34
N ILE A 46 11.86 -4.93 14.22
CA ILE A 46 12.07 -4.85 15.67
C ILE A 46 13.57 -4.94 15.93
#